data_AF-A0A5M9JLZ3-F1
#
_entry.id   AF-A0A5M9JLZ3-F1
#
_cell.length_a   1.000
_cell.length_b   1.000
_cell.length_c   1.000
_cell.angle_alpha   90.00
_cell.angle_beta   90.00
_cell.angle_gamma   90.00
#
_symmetry.space_group_name_H-M   'P 1'
#
loop_
_entity.id
_entity.type
_entity.pdbx_description
1 polymer ?
#
loop_
_entity_poly.entity_id
_entity_poly.type
_entity_poly.pdbx_seq_one_letter_code
_entity_poly.pdbx_strand_id
1 'polypeptide(L)'
;MDKIVDARFDRVEKALSNLIASISKYNPVPALAQDLVLADQELNDGLSLLNQHQQNTHKLNSLHATSAALDTQISEFLVLLTSSRSELLNTPSSQYPEERNPVEYEELLSYARRISKFTVPPEARLPKPEESSPKQDGAATNGSTTPSVTVTGNGANGNAMDIDVPSATPNGLNSFSSWSRRSISTTLPVTTHS
;
A
#
# COMPACT_ATOMS: atom_id res chain seq x y z
N MET A 1 6.45 31.44 -26.43
CA MET A 1 5.04 31.75 -26.69
C MET A 1 4.79 33.25 -26.67
N ASP A 2 5.45 33.98 -25.78
CA ASP A 2 5.27 35.43 -25.60
C ASP A 2 5.35 36.22 -26.91
N LYS A 3 6.38 35.98 -27.73
CA LYS A 3 6.51 36.64 -29.05
C LYS A 3 5.33 36.44 -30.02
N ILE A 4 4.63 35.32 -29.93
CA ILE A 4 3.47 35.04 -30.80
C ILE A 4 2.26 35.81 -30.28
N VAL A 5 2.05 35.82 -28.96
CA VAL A 5 0.97 36.56 -28.32
C VAL A 5 1.20 38.07 -28.49
N ASP A 6 2.42 38.56 -28.31
CA ASP A 6 2.82 39.95 -28.56
C ASP A 6 2.51 40.35 -30.02
N ALA A 7 2.87 39.51 -30.99
CA ALA A 7 2.56 39.76 -32.39
C ALA A 7 1.04 39.78 -32.70
N ARG A 8 0.22 39.01 -31.96
CA ARG A 8 -1.25 39.07 -32.07
C ARG A 8 -1.80 40.34 -31.45
N PHE A 9 -1.28 40.76 -30.28
CA PHE A 9 -1.63 42.05 -29.66
C PHE A 9 -1.27 43.23 -30.56
N ASP A 10 -0.07 43.25 -31.12
CA ASP A 10 0.37 44.28 -32.08
C ASP A 10 -0.55 44.34 -33.31
N ARG A 11 -1.04 43.19 -33.77
CA ARG A 11 -1.99 43.11 -34.89
C ARG A 11 -3.34 43.72 -34.53
N VAL A 12 -3.90 43.39 -33.36
CA VAL A 12 -5.15 43.97 -32.86
C VAL A 12 -5.01 45.47 -32.70
N GLU A 13 -3.91 45.96 -32.13
CA GLU A 13 -3.64 47.39 -31.95
C GLU A 13 -3.57 48.14 -33.29
N LYS A 14 -2.92 47.55 -34.30
CA LYS A 14 -2.87 48.12 -35.66
C LYS A 14 -4.24 48.15 -36.33
N ALA A 15 -5.02 47.07 -36.22
CA ALA A 15 -6.37 46.99 -36.79
C ALA A 15 -7.30 48.03 -36.13
N LEU A 16 -7.22 48.17 -34.80
CA LEU A 16 -7.97 49.15 -34.03
C LEU A 16 -7.58 50.59 -34.39
N SER A 17 -6.28 50.88 -34.48
CA SER A 17 -5.77 52.19 -34.90
C SER A 17 -6.24 52.57 -36.31
N ASN A 18 -6.24 51.60 -37.23
CA ASN A 18 -6.72 51.80 -38.60
C ASN A 18 -8.24 52.05 -38.65
N LEU A 19 -9.02 51.32 -37.85
CA LEU A 19 -10.47 51.53 -37.75
C LEU A 19 -10.80 52.91 -37.19
N ILE A 20 -10.12 53.34 -36.12
CA ILE A 20 -10.28 54.69 -35.55
C ILE A 20 -9.93 55.74 -36.60
N ALA A 21 -8.81 55.59 -37.31
CA ALA A 21 -8.41 56.54 -38.36
C ALA A 21 -9.44 56.63 -39.50
N SER A 22 -10.09 55.52 -39.86
CA SER A 22 -11.16 55.45 -40.86
C SER A 22 -12.43 56.16 -40.38
N ILE A 23 -12.82 55.96 -39.12
CA ILE A 23 -13.99 56.62 -38.50
C ILE A 23 -13.75 58.13 -38.35
N SER A 24 -12.57 58.54 -37.86
CA SER A 24 -12.22 59.96 -37.68
C SER A 24 -12.15 60.73 -39.00
N LYS A 25 -11.88 60.05 -40.12
CA LYS A 25 -11.90 60.64 -41.47
C LYS A 25 -13.29 60.58 -42.13
N TYR A 26 -14.33 60.20 -41.40
CA TYR A 26 -15.71 60.06 -41.88
C TYR A 26 -15.85 59.11 -43.10
N ASN A 27 -14.96 58.12 -43.22
CA ASN A 27 -15.01 57.10 -44.26
C ASN A 27 -15.02 55.72 -43.59
N PRO A 28 -16.16 55.27 -43.04
CA PRO A 28 -16.25 54.00 -42.34
C PRO A 28 -16.09 52.84 -43.32
N VAL A 29 -14.97 52.13 -43.25
CA VAL A 29 -14.70 50.95 -44.08
C VAL A 29 -15.09 49.69 -43.29
N PRO A 30 -16.17 48.98 -43.66
CA PRO A 30 -16.62 47.79 -42.93
C PRO A 30 -15.59 46.65 -42.98
N ALA A 31 -14.72 46.62 -43.98
CA ALA A 31 -13.63 45.65 -44.06
C ALA A 31 -12.62 45.78 -42.90
N LEU A 32 -12.39 46.99 -42.37
CA LEU A 32 -11.49 47.19 -41.22
C LEU A 32 -12.09 46.65 -39.92
N ALA A 33 -13.42 46.72 -39.77
CA ALA A 33 -14.10 46.10 -38.64
C ALA A 33 -14.02 44.57 -38.71
N GLN A 34 -14.12 43.99 -39.90
CA GLN A 34 -13.95 42.55 -40.08
C GLN A 34 -12.51 42.09 -39.78
N ASP A 35 -11.49 42.85 -40.19
CA ASP A 35 -10.08 42.53 -39.86
C ASP A 35 -9.81 42.62 -38.35
N LEU A 36 -10.45 43.55 -37.64
CA LEU A 36 -10.38 43.60 -36.17
C LEU A 36 -10.98 42.34 -35.54
N VAL A 37 -12.13 41.88 -36.02
CA VAL A 37 -12.77 40.64 -35.51
C VAL A 37 -11.87 39.43 -35.77
N LEU A 38 -11.24 39.33 -36.94
CA LEU A 38 -10.30 38.25 -37.24
C LEU A 38 -9.05 38.33 -36.36
N ALA A 39 -8.50 39.53 -36.14
CA ALA A 39 -7.36 39.71 -35.26
C ALA A 39 -7.66 39.33 -33.81
N ASP A 40 -8.87 39.64 -33.32
CA ASP A 40 -9.34 39.27 -31.98
C ASP A 40 -9.53 37.75 -31.83
N GLN A 41 -10.09 37.08 -32.85
CA GLN A 41 -10.19 35.62 -32.88
C GLN A 41 -8.82 34.95 -32.79
N GLU A 42 -7.84 35.43 -33.56
CA GLU A 42 -6.47 34.91 -33.52
C GLU A 42 -5.77 35.17 -32.18
N LEU A 43 -6.08 36.28 -31.51
CA LEU A 43 -5.60 36.56 -30.16
C LEU A 43 -6.21 35.56 -29.15
N ASN A 44 -7.52 35.33 -29.22
CA ASN A 44 -8.21 34.38 -28.35
C ASN A 44 -7.66 32.95 -28.52
N ASP A 45 -7.38 32.52 -29.75
CA ASP A 45 -6.75 31.23 -30.03
C ASP A 45 -5.33 31.16 -29.43
N GLY A 46 -4.56 32.25 -29.56
CA GLY A 46 -3.23 32.35 -28.94
C GLY A 46 -3.26 32.26 -27.41
N LEU A 47 -4.24 32.89 -26.77
CA LEU A 47 -4.44 32.84 -25.32
C LEU A 47 -4.90 31.46 -24.85
N SER A 48 -5.76 30.79 -25.61
CA SER A 48 -6.17 29.41 -25.34
C SER A 48 -4.97 28.45 -25.37
N LEU A 49 -4.12 28.58 -26.39
CA LEU A 49 -2.89 27.78 -26.51
C LEU A 49 -1.90 28.08 -25.37
N LEU A 50 -1.78 29.35 -24.96
CA LEU A 50 -0.95 29.74 -23.80
C LEU A 50 -1.48 29.08 -22.52
N ASN A 51 -2.79 29.14 -22.29
CA ASN A 51 -3.41 28.53 -21.13
C ASN A 51 -3.16 27.02 -21.11
N GLN A 52 -3.35 26.33 -22.23
CA GLN A 52 -3.05 24.91 -22.35
C GLN A 52 -1.58 24.60 -22.05
N HIS A 53 -0.65 25.41 -22.56
CA HIS A 53 0.78 25.24 -22.28
C HIS A 53 1.08 25.42 -20.79
N GLN A 54 0.49 26.42 -20.13
CA GLN A 54 0.64 26.65 -18.69
C GLN A 54 0.10 25.48 -17.87
N GLN A 55 -1.09 24.97 -18.21
CA GLN A 55 -1.67 23.77 -17.57
C GLN A 55 -0.76 22.55 -17.73
N ASN A 56 -0.24 22.32 -18.94
CA ASN A 56 0.68 21.22 -19.21
C ASN A 56 1.98 21.35 -18.41
N THR A 57 2.54 22.56 -18.33
CA THR A 57 3.75 22.84 -17.55
C THR A 57 3.52 22.59 -16.07
N HIS A 58 2.37 23.03 -15.52
CA HIS A 58 1.99 22.75 -14.14
C HIS A 58 1.88 21.24 -13.88
N LYS A 59 1.22 20.51 -14.80
CA LYS A 59 1.10 19.05 -14.71
C LYS A 59 2.48 18.37 -14.75
N LEU A 60 3.36 18.79 -15.65
CA LEU A 60 4.72 18.26 -15.76
C LEU A 60 5.51 18.51 -14.47
N ASN A 61 5.42 19.71 -13.89
CA ASN A 61 6.07 20.02 -12.62
C ASN A 61 5.52 19.16 -11.46
N SER A 62 4.20 18.94 -11.41
CA SER A 62 3.61 18.04 -10.41
C SER A 62 4.10 16.61 -10.57
N LEU A 63 4.23 16.10 -11.80
CA LEU A 63 4.77 14.77 -12.08
C LEU A 63 6.22 14.65 -11.63
N HIS A 64 7.06 15.64 -11.93
CA HIS A 64 8.44 15.67 -11.44
C HIS A 64 8.52 15.70 -9.91
N ALA A 65 7.68 16.50 -9.24
CA ALA A 65 7.62 16.53 -7.79
C ALA A 65 7.23 15.16 -7.21
N THR A 66 6.26 14.47 -7.82
CA THR A 66 5.87 13.11 -7.38
C THR A 66 6.97 12.09 -7.63
N SER A 67 7.68 12.16 -8.75
CA SER A 67 8.82 11.28 -9.04
C SER A 67 9.93 11.47 -8.03
N ALA A 68 10.32 12.73 -7.76
CA ALA A 68 11.36 13.03 -6.78
C ALA A 68 10.98 12.59 -5.36
N ALA A 69 9.70 12.71 -4.98
CA ALA A 69 9.20 12.21 -3.71
C ALA A 69 9.28 10.68 -3.61
N LEU A 70 8.95 9.96 -4.68
CA LEU A 70 9.08 8.49 -4.73
C LEU A 70 10.54 8.05 -4.67
N ASP A 71 11.43 8.72 -5.40
CA ASP A 71 12.87 8.43 -5.36
C ASP A 71 13.45 8.64 -3.95
N THR A 72 13.00 9.70 -3.26
CA THR A 72 13.36 9.95 -1.86
C THR A 72 12.89 8.81 -0.96
N GLN A 73 11.63 8.37 -1.09
CA GLN A 73 11.10 7.24 -0.31
C GLN A 73 11.86 5.93 -0.57
N ILE A 74 12.25 5.65 -1.82
CA ILE A 74 13.06 4.48 -2.15
C ILE A 74 14.43 4.58 -1.47
N SER A 75 15.06 5.75 -1.51
CA SER A 75 16.36 5.95 -0.86
C SER A 75 16.27 5.77 0.66
N GLU A 76 15.23 6.31 1.30
CA GLU A 76 14.97 6.14 2.74
C GLU A 76 14.73 4.66 3.09
N PHE A 77 13.96 3.94 2.27
CA PHE A 77 13.72 2.51 2.48
C PHE A 77 15.00 1.68 2.32
N LEU A 78 15.86 1.99 1.35
CA LEU A 78 17.15 1.32 1.19
C LEU A 78 18.08 1.60 2.37
N VAL A 79 18.09 2.84 2.89
CA VAL A 79 18.84 3.19 4.11
C VAL A 79 18.29 2.41 5.32
N LEU A 80 16.97 2.32 5.48
CA LEU A 80 16.34 1.54 6.55
C LEU A 80 16.65 0.04 6.45
N LEU A 81 16.63 -0.53 5.24
CA LEU A 81 16.95 -1.93 5.00
C LEU A 81 18.42 -2.23 5.31
N THR A 82 19.31 -1.33 4.89
CA THR A 82 20.74 -1.50 5.15
C THR A 82 21.08 -1.32 6.63
N SER A 83 20.44 -0.38 7.33
CA SER A 83 20.61 -0.20 8.77
C SER A 83 20.08 -1.40 9.57
N SER A 84 18.88 -1.89 9.25
CA SER A 84 18.33 -3.09 9.91
C SER A 84 19.13 -4.36 9.61
N ARG A 85 19.63 -4.51 8.37
CA ARG A 85 20.56 -5.60 8.04
C ARG A 85 21.85 -5.49 8.86
N SER A 86 22.42 -4.29 8.99
CA SER A 86 23.60 -4.05 9.84
C SER A 86 23.31 -4.42 11.28
N GLU A 87 22.15 -4.01 11.81
CA GLU A 87 21.73 -4.32 13.17
C GLU A 87 21.59 -5.84 13.40
N LEU A 88 20.91 -6.56 12.51
CA LEU A 88 20.79 -8.03 12.59
C LEU A 88 22.14 -8.74 12.51
N LEU A 89 23.05 -8.27 11.67
CA LEU A 89 24.40 -8.86 11.60
C LEU A 89 25.22 -8.55 12.85
N ASN A 90 24.98 -7.40 13.48
CA ASN A 90 25.62 -7.03 14.74
C ASN A 90 24.97 -7.68 15.96
N THR A 91 23.76 -8.23 15.86
CA THR A 91 23.19 -9.01 16.98
C THR A 91 24.04 -10.26 17.20
N PRO A 92 24.72 -10.38 18.35
CA PRO A 92 25.54 -11.55 18.62
C PRO A 92 24.62 -12.76 18.70
N SER A 93 24.95 -13.81 17.95
CA SER A 93 24.29 -15.10 18.10
C SER A 93 24.48 -15.59 19.53
N SER A 94 23.45 -16.20 20.11
CA SER A 94 23.48 -16.71 21.48
C SER A 94 24.67 -17.66 21.65
N GLN A 95 25.73 -17.16 22.27
CA GLN A 95 26.91 -17.96 22.56
C GLN A 95 26.65 -18.63 23.91
N TYR A 96 26.35 -19.93 23.86
CA TYR A 96 26.21 -20.71 25.07
C TYR A 96 27.57 -20.80 25.76
N PRO A 97 27.69 -20.42 27.05
CA PRO A 97 28.93 -20.61 27.78
C PRO A 97 29.24 -22.12 27.88
N GLU A 98 30.50 -22.48 27.61
CA GLU A 98 31.01 -23.86 27.72
C GLU A 98 30.95 -24.37 29.17
N GLU A 99 31.05 -23.46 30.15
CA GLU A 99 30.82 -23.74 31.57
C GLU A 99 29.32 -23.77 31.87
N ARG A 100 28.65 -24.85 31.44
CA ARG A 100 27.30 -25.17 31.90
C ARG A 100 27.36 -25.79 33.28
N ASN A 101 26.48 -25.34 34.17
CA ASN A 101 26.15 -26.12 35.37
C ASN A 101 25.39 -27.38 34.90
N PRO A 102 25.95 -28.60 35.04
CA PRO A 102 25.24 -29.81 34.66
C PRO A 102 24.05 -30.00 35.61
N VAL A 103 22.84 -29.95 35.07
CA VAL A 103 21.63 -30.24 35.84
C VAL A 103 21.21 -31.66 35.54
N GLU A 104 21.06 -32.47 36.59
CA GLU A 104 20.63 -33.85 36.48
C GLU A 104 19.19 -33.94 35.97
N TYR A 105 18.93 -34.92 35.09
CA TYR A 105 17.64 -35.07 34.44
C TYR A 105 16.49 -35.30 35.43
N GLU A 106 16.72 -36.09 36.47
CA GLU A 106 15.73 -36.37 37.52
C GLU A 106 15.41 -35.12 38.35
N GLU A 107 16.40 -34.26 38.59
CA GLU A 107 16.20 -32.99 39.28
C GLU A 107 15.32 -32.05 38.44
N LEU A 108 15.59 -31.94 37.13
CA LEU A 108 14.75 -31.18 36.19
C LEU A 108 13.32 -31.67 36.17
N LEU A 109 13.10 -32.99 36.10
CA LEU A 109 11.75 -33.57 36.09
C LEU A 109 11.02 -33.37 37.41
N SER A 110 11.71 -33.53 38.55
CA SER A 110 11.14 -33.30 39.87
C SER A 110 10.73 -31.84 40.06
N TYR A 111 11.58 -30.92 39.61
CA TYR A 111 11.32 -29.48 39.65
C TYR A 111 10.16 -29.10 38.72
N ALA A 112 10.17 -29.59 37.47
CA ALA A 112 9.08 -29.40 36.52
C ALA A 112 7.74 -29.90 37.08
N ARG A 113 7.70 -31.08 37.72
CA ARG A 113 6.49 -31.61 38.38
C ARG A 113 6.02 -30.72 39.53
N ARG A 114 6.94 -30.11 40.28
CA ARG A 114 6.60 -29.22 41.41
C ARG A 114 6.00 -27.90 40.94
N ILE A 115 6.49 -27.35 39.82
CA ILE A 115 6.01 -26.07 39.27
C ILE A 115 4.82 -26.22 38.33
N SER A 116 4.59 -27.40 37.74
CA SER A 116 3.53 -27.62 36.73
C SER A 116 2.14 -27.21 37.21
N LYS A 117 1.83 -27.42 38.49
CA LYS A 117 0.54 -27.01 39.09
C LYS A 117 0.32 -25.50 39.14
N PHE A 118 1.41 -24.72 39.03
CA PHE A 118 1.40 -23.26 39.10
C PHE A 118 1.62 -22.60 37.74
N THR A 119 2.20 -23.31 36.77
CA THR A 119 2.40 -22.81 35.39
C THR A 119 1.13 -22.90 34.54
N VAL A 120 0.06 -23.53 35.04
CA VAL A 120 -1.25 -23.57 34.39
C VAL A 120 -2.15 -22.45 34.95
N PRO A 121 -2.79 -21.63 34.08
CA PRO A 121 -3.74 -20.61 34.49
C PRO A 121 -4.86 -21.17 35.39
N PRO A 122 -5.36 -20.41 36.37
CA PRO A 122 -6.32 -20.89 37.37
C PRO A 122 -7.59 -21.54 36.79
N GLU A 123 -8.08 -21.09 35.64
CA GLU A 123 -9.29 -21.59 34.98
C GLU A 123 -9.14 -22.99 34.36
N ALA A 124 -7.92 -23.43 34.08
CA ALA A 124 -7.65 -24.75 33.51
C ALA A 124 -7.20 -25.79 34.57
N ARG A 125 -7.25 -25.44 35.85
CA ARG A 125 -6.92 -26.37 36.94
C ARG A 125 -8.08 -27.33 37.16
N LEU A 126 -7.98 -28.55 36.63
CA LEU A 126 -8.90 -29.63 36.97
C LEU A 126 -8.78 -29.95 38.47
N PRO A 127 -9.91 -30.09 39.21
CA PRO A 127 -9.88 -30.50 40.60
C PRO A 127 -9.36 -31.94 40.70
N LYS A 128 -8.43 -32.17 41.64
CA LYS A 128 -7.85 -33.49 41.92
C LYS A 128 -8.95 -34.41 42.47
N PRO A 129 -9.19 -35.62 41.93
CA PRO A 129 -10.01 -36.61 42.60
C PRO A 129 -9.27 -37.15 43.83
N GLU A 130 -9.92 -37.08 44.99
CA GLU A 130 -9.54 -37.75 46.24
C GLU A 130 -9.57 -39.29 46.04
N GLU A 131 -8.57 -39.99 46.57
CA GLU A 131 -8.44 -41.45 46.49
C GLU A 131 -9.42 -42.16 47.44
N SER A 132 -10.27 -43.04 46.89
CA SER A 132 -10.83 -44.18 47.63
C SER A 132 -11.11 -45.39 46.71
N SER A 133 -10.13 -46.29 46.62
CA SER A 133 -10.20 -47.77 46.37
C SER A 133 -10.67 -48.30 44.98
N PRO A 134 -10.48 -49.61 44.65
CA PRO A 134 -9.24 -50.23 44.16
C PRO A 134 -9.35 -50.91 42.76
N LYS A 135 -8.17 -51.15 42.14
CA LYS A 135 -7.81 -52.05 41.00
C LYS A 135 -8.90 -52.51 40.00
N GLN A 136 -8.67 -52.24 38.70
CA GLN A 136 -8.99 -53.20 37.64
C GLN A 136 -8.06 -53.06 36.42
N ASP A 137 -7.59 -54.20 35.94
CA ASP A 137 -6.64 -54.40 34.85
C ASP A 137 -7.17 -53.99 33.46
N GLY A 138 -6.26 -53.47 32.64
CA GLY A 138 -6.08 -53.81 31.22
C GLY A 138 -7.11 -53.36 30.18
N ALA A 139 -6.73 -52.42 29.31
CA ALA A 139 -6.97 -52.50 27.86
C ALA A 139 -6.14 -51.44 27.11
N ALA A 140 -5.29 -51.91 26.20
CA ALA A 140 -4.62 -51.08 25.21
C ALA A 140 -5.62 -50.57 24.17
N THR A 141 -5.48 -49.32 23.72
CA THR A 141 -6.00 -48.88 22.42
C THR A 141 -5.26 -47.61 21.94
N ASN A 142 -4.67 -47.73 20.76
CA ASN A 142 -3.96 -46.73 19.97
C ASN A 142 -4.80 -45.47 19.67
N GLY A 143 -4.13 -44.35 19.31
CA GLY A 143 -4.80 -43.32 18.51
C GLY A 143 -4.15 -41.95 18.51
N SER A 144 -3.15 -41.77 17.64
CA SER A 144 -2.72 -40.46 17.13
C SER A 144 -3.91 -39.69 16.53
N THR A 145 -4.21 -38.48 17.01
CA THR A 145 -5.20 -37.58 16.40
C THR A 145 -4.66 -36.15 16.28
N THR A 146 -3.95 -35.90 15.19
CA THR A 146 -3.92 -34.60 14.50
C THR A 146 -5.34 -34.24 14.03
N PRO A 147 -5.82 -32.98 14.18
CA PRO A 147 -7.11 -32.60 13.63
C PRO A 147 -7.00 -32.37 12.12
N SER A 148 -7.63 -33.25 11.33
CA SER A 148 -7.91 -33.02 9.90
C SER A 148 -9.32 -32.45 9.75
N VAL A 149 -9.42 -31.33 9.04
CA VAL A 149 -10.69 -30.70 8.66
C VAL A 149 -11.38 -31.55 7.59
N THR A 150 -12.63 -31.90 7.84
CA THR A 150 -13.51 -32.65 6.93
C THR A 150 -14.02 -31.75 5.80
N VAL A 151 -13.70 -32.09 4.54
CA VAL A 151 -14.50 -31.70 3.37
C VAL A 151 -15.22 -32.95 2.87
N THR A 152 -16.55 -32.93 3.00
CA THR A 152 -17.47 -34.00 2.57
C THR A 152 -17.82 -33.83 1.10
N GLY A 153 -17.66 -34.87 0.29
CA GLY A 153 -18.10 -34.89 -1.11
C GLY A 153 -17.73 -36.16 -1.87
N ASN A 154 -18.54 -37.20 -1.67
CA ASN A 154 -18.67 -38.50 -2.34
C ASN A 154 -17.99 -38.75 -3.70
N GLY A 155 -17.37 -39.94 -3.82
CA GLY A 155 -17.77 -40.94 -4.82
C GLY A 155 -16.80 -41.31 -5.97
N ALA A 156 -16.16 -42.47 -5.80
CA ALA A 156 -15.90 -43.50 -6.83
C ALA A 156 -14.82 -43.29 -7.93
N ASN A 157 -13.67 -43.93 -7.68
CA ASN A 157 -13.05 -45.04 -8.46
C ASN A 157 -12.86 -44.91 -9.99
N GLY A 158 -11.61 -45.05 -10.46
CA GLY A 158 -11.30 -45.52 -11.81
C GLY A 158 -10.08 -44.90 -12.49
N ASN A 159 -9.09 -45.74 -12.82
CA ASN A 159 -7.99 -45.44 -13.74
C ASN A 159 -8.49 -45.10 -15.15
N ALA A 160 -7.87 -44.15 -15.87
CA ALA A 160 -7.50 -44.24 -17.30
C ALA A 160 -7.01 -42.88 -17.83
N MET A 161 -6.05 -42.93 -18.75
CA MET A 161 -5.68 -41.82 -19.63
C MET A 161 -6.80 -41.56 -20.64
N ASP A 162 -7.10 -40.29 -20.95
CA ASP A 162 -7.43 -39.88 -22.32
C ASP A 162 -7.28 -38.35 -22.53
N ILE A 163 -6.92 -38.00 -23.75
CA ILE A 163 -6.82 -36.66 -24.33
C ILE A 163 -8.19 -36.33 -24.92
N ASP A 164 -8.81 -35.19 -24.59
CA ASP A 164 -9.51 -34.39 -25.60
C ASP A 164 -9.80 -32.94 -25.14
N VAL A 165 -9.74 -32.04 -26.11
CA VAL A 165 -10.01 -30.59 -26.06
C VAL A 165 -11.37 -30.39 -26.77
N PRO A 166 -12.32 -29.55 -26.32
CA PRO A 166 -12.39 -28.18 -26.86
C PRO A 166 -13.00 -27.07 -25.98
N SER A 167 -12.41 -25.88 -26.17
CA SER A 167 -13.04 -24.54 -26.28
C SER A 167 -14.05 -24.05 -25.24
N ALA A 168 -13.65 -23.01 -24.47
CA ALA A 168 -14.26 -21.67 -24.55
C ALA A 168 -13.48 -20.64 -23.69
N THR A 169 -12.84 -19.68 -24.34
CA THR A 169 -12.38 -18.37 -23.80
C THR A 169 -13.53 -17.34 -23.85
N PRO A 170 -13.36 -16.10 -23.35
CA PRO A 170 -12.86 -15.66 -22.04
C PRO A 170 -13.76 -14.53 -21.45
N ASN A 171 -13.56 -14.14 -20.19
CA ASN A 171 -13.61 -12.72 -19.78
C ASN A 171 -13.08 -12.56 -18.35
N GLY A 172 -11.82 -12.11 -18.24
CA GLY A 172 -11.31 -11.39 -17.07
C GLY A 172 -11.82 -9.95 -17.08
N LEU A 173 -11.66 -9.10 -16.07
CA LEU A 173 -10.84 -9.05 -14.87
C LEU A 173 -11.59 -8.07 -13.95
N ASN A 174 -11.70 -8.30 -12.64
CA ASN A 174 -12.19 -7.26 -11.71
C ASN A 174 -11.36 -7.24 -10.42
N SER A 175 -10.73 -6.06 -10.22
CA SER A 175 -10.33 -5.39 -8.98
C SER A 175 -9.64 -6.15 -7.84
N PHE A 176 -8.35 -5.84 -7.64
CA PHE A 176 -7.73 -5.87 -6.32
C PHE A 176 -7.73 -4.45 -5.72
N SER A 177 -8.42 -4.32 -4.60
CA SER A 177 -8.65 -3.10 -3.85
C SER A 177 -7.55 -2.81 -2.82
N SER A 178 -7.42 -1.51 -2.59
CA SER A 178 -6.67 -0.74 -1.58
C SER A 178 -6.45 -1.38 -0.20
N TRP A 179 -5.21 -1.31 0.28
CA TRP A 179 -4.87 -1.52 1.70
C TRP A 179 -4.90 -0.17 2.44
N SER A 180 -5.89 0.03 3.31
CA SER A 180 -6.01 1.20 4.18
C SER A 180 -5.06 1.11 5.38
N ARG A 181 -4.24 2.15 5.56
CA ARG A 181 -3.45 2.41 6.77
C ARG A 181 -4.37 2.69 7.96
N ARG A 182 -4.12 2.03 9.10
CA ARG A 182 -4.74 2.32 10.39
C ARG A 182 -3.76 3.15 11.23
N SER A 183 -4.07 4.42 11.43
CA SER A 183 -3.36 5.28 12.38
C SER A 183 -3.86 4.98 13.80
N ILE A 184 -2.94 4.79 14.74
CA ILE A 184 -3.23 4.64 16.17
C ILE A 184 -2.69 5.90 16.86
N SER A 185 -3.60 6.79 17.30
CA SER A 185 -3.26 7.89 18.21
C SER A 185 -3.20 7.36 19.63
N THR A 186 -2.07 7.55 20.30
CA THR A 186 -1.95 7.34 21.75
C THR A 186 -1.92 8.70 22.45
N THR A 187 -3.04 9.04 23.10
CA THR A 187 -3.11 10.14 24.08
C THR A 187 -2.88 9.56 25.48
N LEU A 188 -1.85 10.04 26.18
CA LEU A 188 -1.55 9.71 27.58
C LEU A 188 -2.32 10.63 28.54
N PRO A 189 -2.87 10.15 29.68
CA PRO A 189 -3.36 11.01 30.75
C PRO A 189 -2.26 11.36 31.77
N VAL A 190 -2.18 12.63 32.15
CA VAL A 190 -1.35 13.15 33.25
C VAL A 190 -2.04 12.86 34.58
N THR A 191 -1.33 12.21 35.51
CA THR A 191 -1.72 12.06 36.91
C THR A 191 -0.83 12.97 37.76
N THR A 192 -1.40 14.03 38.32
CA THR A 192 -0.77 14.87 39.35
C THR A 192 -1.03 14.24 40.73
N HIS A 193 0.05 13.95 41.45
CA HIS A 193 0.02 13.72 42.90
C HIS A 193 1.22 14.43 43.55
N SER A 194 0.91 15.02 44.72
CA SER A 194 1.74 15.76 45.68
C SER A 194 2.02 17.24 45.40
#